data_AF-A0A4Q3WQ75-F1
#
_entry.id   AF-A0A4Q3WQ75-F1
#
_cell.length_a   1.000
_cell.length_b   1.000
_cell.length_c   1.000
_cell.angle_alpha   90.00
_cell.angle_beta   90.00
_cell.angle_gamma   90.00
#
_symmetry.space_group_name_H-M   'P 1'
#
loop_
_entity.id
_entity.type
_entity.pdbx_description
1 polymer ?
#
loop_
_entity_poly.entity_id
_entity_poly.type
_entity_poly.pdbx_seq_one_letter_code
_entity_poly.pdbx_strand_id
1 'polypeptide(L)'
;MLLITRRTGEAIVINGTIEVKVLEVKSGRVKLGFEYPQGNSVFRGELFAKIQEENKAAALSATPDSSLLGEVVRNLHLPVKGSGNPAPPPTTSKDAGNDPTNNYGTGKPND
;
A
#
# COMPACT_ATOMS: atom_id res chain seq x y z
N MET A 1 8.00 20.07 18.97
CA MET A 1 9.27 20.78 18.70
C MET A 1 10.20 20.56 19.88
N LEU A 2 11.47 20.23 19.64
CA LEU A 2 12.49 20.06 20.68
C LEU A 2 13.60 21.09 20.46
N LEU A 3 14.03 21.79 21.52
CA LEU A 3 15.06 22.82 21.44
C LEU A 3 16.33 22.33 22.14
N ILE A 4 17.44 22.35 21.41
CA ILE A 4 18.76 21.97 21.93
C ILE A 4 19.75 23.02 21.46
N THR A 5 20.50 23.60 22.39
CA THR A 5 21.57 24.55 22.08
C THR A 5 22.89 23.81 21.98
N ARG A 6 23.63 24.05 20.90
CA ARG A 6 24.99 23.53 20.67
C ARG A 6 25.96 24.66 20.39
N ARG A 7 27.21 24.48 20.82
CA ARG A 7 28.34 25.36 20.46
C ARG A 7 29.01 24.84 19.19
N THR A 8 29.84 25.68 18.58
CA THR A 8 30.73 25.27 17.48
C THR A 8 31.58 24.07 17.89
N GLY A 9 31.61 23.04 17.05
CA GLY A 9 32.29 21.76 17.28
C GLY A 9 31.42 20.67 17.91
N GLU A 10 30.27 21.04 18.50
CA GLU A 10 29.36 20.05 19.10
C GLU A 10 28.37 19.48 18.06
N ALA A 11 27.81 18.30 18.39
CA ALA A 11 26.88 17.59 17.52
C ALA A 11 25.59 17.17 18.24
N ILE A 12 24.56 16.91 17.44
CA ILE A 12 23.27 16.35 17.82
C ILE A 12 23.10 15.04 17.05
N VAL A 13 22.73 13.96 17.73
CA VAL A 13 22.49 12.66 17.11
C VAL A 13 20.98 12.37 17.10
N ILE A 14 20.44 12.03 15.93
CA ILE A 14 19.04 11.69 15.71
C ILE A 14 18.97 10.21 15.33
N ASN A 15 18.12 9.44 16.03
CA ASN A 15 17.92 8.00 15.81
C ASN A 15 19.22 7.18 15.80
N GLY A 16 20.28 7.64 16.48
CA GLY A 16 21.58 6.97 16.54
C GLY A 16 22.33 6.87 15.20
N THR A 17 21.77 7.39 14.11
CA THR A 17 22.28 7.19 12.74
C THR A 17 22.56 8.49 12.00
N ILE A 18 21.89 9.58 12.37
CA ILE A 18 22.08 10.89 11.75
C ILE A 18 22.79 11.79 12.75
N GLU A 19 23.99 12.27 12.42
CA GLU A 19 24.74 13.25 13.19
C GLU A 19 24.66 14.63 12.53
N VAL A 20 24.28 15.65 13.30
CA VAL A 20 24.26 17.06 12.88
C VAL A 20 25.29 17.83 13.68
N LYS A 21 26.35 18.33 13.03
CA LYS A 21 27.46 19.03 13.68
C LYS A 21 27.44 20.52 13.39
N VAL A 22 27.63 21.35 14.41
CA VAL A 22 27.79 22.80 14.24
C VAL A 22 29.24 23.07 13.86
N LEU A 23 29.51 23.38 12.59
CA LEU A 23 30.86 23.60 12.09
C LEU A 23 31.35 25.02 12.35
N GLU A 24 30.48 26.02 12.18
CA GLU A 24 30.84 27.42 12.37
C GLU A 24 29.59 28.26 12.64
N VAL A 25 29.74 29.30 13.46
CA VAL A 25 28.71 30.32 13.68
C VAL A 25 29.30 31.68 13.33
N LYS A 26 28.73 32.34 12.34
CA LYS A 26 29.14 33.68 11.87
C LYS A 26 27.91 34.57 11.79
N SER A 27 27.88 35.66 12.55
CA SER A 27 26.86 36.74 12.56
C SER A 27 25.59 36.46 11.74
N GLY A 28 24.70 35.61 12.26
CA GLY A 28 23.39 35.30 11.68
C GLY A 28 23.33 34.08 10.74
N ARG A 29 24.46 33.42 10.46
CA ARG A 29 24.53 32.16 9.70
C ARG A 29 25.27 31.10 10.50
N VAL A 30 24.80 29.87 10.34
CA VAL A 30 25.41 28.69 10.95
C VAL A 30 25.77 27.71 9.84
N LYS A 31 27.00 27.21 9.86
CA LYS A 31 27.44 26.12 9.00
C LYS A 31 27.16 24.82 9.72
N LEU A 32 26.27 24.00 9.15
CA LEU A 32 25.91 22.69 9.69
C LEU A 32 26.51 21.59 8.81
N GLY A 33 27.12 20.60 9.44
CA GLY A 33 27.51 19.33 8.81
C GLY A 33 26.47 18.26 9.11
N PHE A 34 26.20 17.40 8.15
CA PHE A 34 25.29 16.26 8.29
C PHE A 34 26.03 14.99 7.90
N GLU A 35 25.99 14.01 8.78
CA GLU A 35 26.47 12.66 8.52
C GLU A 35 25.29 11.71 8.71
N TYR A 36 25.01 10.88 7.71
CA TYR A 36 23.82 10.04 7.67
C TYR A 36 24.07 8.80 6.80
N PRO A 37 23.38 7.68 7.07
CA PRO A 37 23.54 6.44 6.30
C PRO A 37 22.94 6.58 4.89
N GLN A 38 23.37 5.68 4.00
CA GLN A 38 22.81 5.55 2.66
C GLN A 38 21.30 5.26 2.74
N GLY A 39 20.51 5.93 1.89
CA GLY A 39 19.05 5.83 1.88
C GLY A 39 18.33 6.97 2.60
N ASN A 40 19.05 7.76 3.41
CA ASN A 40 18.49 8.97 4.01
C ASN A 40 18.82 10.18 3.12
N SER A 41 17.84 11.05 2.89
CA SER A 41 18.02 12.26 2.10
C SER A 41 17.94 13.50 2.98
N VAL A 42 18.84 14.45 2.77
CA VAL A 42 18.87 15.73 3.49
C VAL A 42 18.59 16.85 2.49
N PHE A 43 17.61 17.69 2.80
CA PHE A 43 17.21 18.81 1.96
C PHE A 43 17.16 20.10 2.78
N ARG A 44 17.31 21.24 2.09
CA ARG A 44 16.98 22.55 2.63
C ARG A 44 15.46 22.66 2.75
N GLY A 45 14.95 23.08 3.91
CA GLY A 45 13.51 23.07 4.20
C GLY A 45 12.67 23.85 3.18
N GLU A 46 13.18 24.99 2.73
CA GLU A 46 12.54 25.83 1.71
C GLU A 46 12.43 25.16 0.34
N LEU A 47 13.37 24.27 0.01
CA LEU A 47 13.32 23.51 -1.25
C LEU A 47 12.40 22.31 -1.11
N PHE A 48 12.42 21.64 0.04
CA PHE A 48 11.54 20.52 0.31
C PHE A 48 10.06 20.89 0.24
N ALA A 49 9.70 22.08 0.75
CA ALA A 49 8.33 22.60 0.67
C ALA A 49 7.88 22.81 -0.79
N LYS A 50 8.73 23.43 -1.62
CA LYS A 50 8.42 23.66 -3.04
C LYS A 50 8.26 22.37 -3.83
N ILE A 51 9.17 21.41 -3.63
CA ILE A 51 9.09 20.10 -4.31
C ILE A 51 7.80 19.38 -3.94
N GLN A 52 7.40 19.41 -2.66
CA GLN A 52 6.13 18.81 -2.26
C GLN A 52 4.91 19.50 -2.86
N GLU A 53 4.93 20.82 -2.97
CA GLU A 53 3.83 21.59 -3.55
C GLU A 53 3.69 21.32 -5.04
N GLU A 54 4.80 21.33 -5.78
CA GLU A 54 4.83 20.99 -7.21
C GLU A 54 4.40 19.54 -7.46
N ASN A 55 4.87 18.58 -6.66
CA ASN A 55 4.46 17.18 -6.77
C ASN A 55 2.95 17.00 -6.53
N LYS A 56 2.39 17.71 -5.56
CA LYS A 56 0.94 17.70 -5.29
C LYS A 56 0.16 18.33 -6.45
N ALA A 57 0.63 19.46 -6.97
CA ALA A 57 0.00 20.12 -8.11
C ALA A 57 0.03 19.22 -9.36
N ALA A 58 1.14 18.55 -9.64
CA ALA A 58 1.26 17.58 -10.73
C ALA A 58 0.34 16.37 -10.55
N ALA A 59 0.24 15.85 -9.31
CA ALA A 59 -0.67 14.74 -9.02
C ALA A 59 -2.15 15.12 -9.19
N LEU A 60 -2.51 16.38 -8.95
CA LEU A 60 -3.87 16.89 -9.12
C LEU A 60 -4.21 17.27 -10.57
N SER A 61 -3.21 17.68 -11.36
CA SER A 61 -3.39 18.07 -12.77
C SER A 61 -3.21 16.93 -13.76
N ALA A 62 -2.60 15.82 -13.34
CA ALA A 62 -2.55 14.61 -14.15
C ALA A 62 -3.95 14.01 -14.27
N THR A 63 -4.52 14.00 -15.47
CA THR A 63 -5.61 13.08 -15.79
C THR A 63 -5.02 11.67 -15.68
N PRO A 64 -5.47 10.84 -14.72
CA PRO A 64 -4.91 9.50 -14.56
C PRO A 64 -5.29 8.69 -15.81
N ASP A 65 -4.32 8.47 -16.70
CA ASP A 65 -4.49 7.58 -17.82
C ASP A 65 -4.52 6.15 -17.29
N SER A 66 -5.72 5.64 -17.06
CA SER A 66 -5.98 4.32 -16.49
C SER A 66 -5.40 3.19 -17.34
N SER A 67 -5.09 3.45 -18.62
CA SER A 67 -4.45 2.49 -19.51
C SER A 67 -2.99 2.20 -19.10
N LEU A 68 -2.26 3.21 -18.61
CA LEU A 68 -0.87 3.08 -18.17
C LEU A 68 -0.75 2.27 -16.86
N LEU A 69 -1.75 2.34 -15.99
CA LEU A 69 -1.79 1.55 -14.76
C LEU A 69 -1.91 0.04 -15.05
N GLY A 70 -2.67 -0.34 -16.08
CA GLY A 70 -2.80 -1.74 -16.50
C GLY A 70 -1.47 -2.33 -16.98
N GLU A 71 -0.62 -1.53 -17.61
CA GLU A 71 0.69 -1.95 -18.10
C GLU A 71 1.72 -2.06 -16.96
N VAL A 72 1.71 -1.12 -16.02
CA VAL A 72 2.57 -1.17 -14.81
C VAL A 72 2.25 -2.41 -13.95
N VAL A 73 0.98 -2.74 -13.74
CA VAL A 73 0.56 -3.93 -12.96
C VAL A 73 0.99 -5.24 -13.63
N ARG A 74 0.93 -5.32 -14.97
CA ARG A 74 1.41 -6.49 -15.72
C ARG A 74 2.92 -6.68 -15.58
N ASN A 75 3.68 -5.59 -15.64
CA ASN A 75 5.14 -5.66 -15.61
C ASN A 75 5.71 -5.95 -14.22
N LEU A 76 5.01 -5.58 -13.13
CA LEU A 76 5.44 -5.86 -11.76
C LEU A 76 5.09 -7.26 -11.23
N HIS A 77 4.37 -8.12 -11.97
CA HIS A 77 3.99 -9.50 -11.56
C HIS A 77 3.42 -9.60 -10.12
N LEU A 78 2.73 -8.56 -9.65
CA LEU A 78 2.06 -8.58 -8.36
C LEU A 78 0.97 -9.66 -8.38
N PRO A 79 0.85 -10.50 -7.33
CA PRO A 79 -0.17 -11.53 -7.30
C PRO A 79 -1.56 -10.87 -7.28
N VAL A 80 -2.24 -10.86 -8.42
CA VAL A 80 -3.66 -10.54 -8.49
C VAL A 80 -4.38 -11.66 -7.74
N LYS A 81 -4.82 -11.37 -6.52
CA LYS A 81 -5.71 -12.26 -5.77
C LYS A 81 -7.01 -12.34 -6.56
N GLY A 82 -7.14 -13.38 -7.36
CA GLY A 82 -8.25 -13.57 -8.29
C GLY A 82 -9.59 -13.42 -7.57
N SER A 83 -10.41 -12.48 -8.03
CA SER A 83 -11.85 -12.61 -7.89
C SER A 83 -12.26 -13.84 -8.68
N GLY A 84 -12.49 -14.95 -7.99
CA GLY A 84 -13.07 -16.13 -8.61
C GLY A 84 -14.44 -15.75 -9.19
N ASN A 85 -14.60 -15.84 -10.50
CA ASN A 85 -15.94 -15.95 -11.06
C ASN A 85 -16.57 -17.20 -10.46
N PRO A 86 -17.73 -17.13 -9.80
CA PRO A 86 -18.41 -18.34 -9.36
C PRO A 86 -18.73 -19.18 -10.60
N ALA A 87 -18.38 -20.47 -10.53
CA ALA A 87 -18.64 -21.43 -11.59
C ALA A 87 -20.15 -21.40 -11.96
N PRO A 88 -20.51 -21.46 -13.26
CA PRO A 88 -21.90 -21.59 -13.64
C PRO A 88 -22.48 -22.88 -13.03
N PRO A 89 -23.73 -22.87 -12.54
CA PRO A 89 -24.34 -24.04 -11.93
C PRO A 89 -24.42 -25.21 -12.94
N PRO A 90 -24.27 -26.47 -12.49
CA PRO A 90 -24.35 -27.61 -13.38
C PRO A 90 -25.74 -27.73 -14.00
N THR A 91 -25.80 -27.65 -15.33
CA THR A 91 -26.98 -28.01 -16.10
C THR A 91 -27.16 -29.52 -16.02
N THR A 92 -28.08 -29.98 -15.18
CA THR A 92 -28.56 -31.37 -15.20
C THR A 92 -29.96 -31.38 -15.77
N SER A 93 -30.04 -31.55 -17.08
CA SER A 93 -31.14 -32.25 -17.72
C SER A 93 -30.96 -33.74 -17.42
N LYS A 94 -31.99 -34.40 -16.86
CA LYS A 94 -32.43 -35.77 -17.19
C LYS A 94 -33.54 -36.24 -16.25
N ASP A 95 -34.70 -36.43 -16.87
CA ASP A 95 -35.53 -37.64 -16.78
C ASP A 95 -36.07 -38.02 -15.39
N ALA A 96 -37.19 -37.38 -15.01
CA ALA A 96 -38.11 -37.92 -14.01
C ALA A 96 -38.80 -39.17 -14.57
N GLY A 97 -38.19 -40.34 -14.35
CA GLY A 97 -38.85 -41.63 -14.45
C GLY A 97 -39.95 -41.72 -13.40
N ASN A 98 -41.19 -41.82 -13.86
CA ASN A 98 -42.37 -42.06 -13.05
C ASN A 98 -42.48 -43.57 -12.80
N ASP A 99 -42.22 -44.04 -11.59
CA ASP A 99 -42.62 -45.39 -11.14
C ASP A 99 -42.94 -45.38 -9.63
N PRO A 100 -44.22 -45.31 -9.23
CA PRO A 100 -44.60 -45.45 -7.84
C PRO A 100 -44.95 -46.92 -7.54
N THR A 101 -43.98 -47.69 -7.06
CA THR A 101 -44.28 -48.89 -6.26
C THR A 101 -44.78 -48.45 -4.88
N ASN A 102 -46.08 -48.16 -4.79
CA ASN A 102 -46.79 -47.98 -3.53
C ASN A 102 -47.34 -49.34 -3.09
N ASN A 103 -46.70 -49.99 -2.11
CA ASN A 103 -47.25 -51.17 -1.45
C ASN A 103 -47.22 -50.95 0.07
N TYR A 104 -48.33 -50.47 0.61
CA TYR A 104 -48.64 -50.53 2.03
C TYR A 104 -50.08 -51.01 2.21
N GLY A 105 -50.20 -52.23 2.75
CA GLY A 105 -51.18 -52.59 3.77
C GLY A 105 -52.64 -52.72 3.34
N THR A 106 -53.07 -53.94 3.03
CA THR A 106 -54.45 -54.35 3.30
C THR A 106 -54.43 -55.49 4.31
N GLY A 107 -54.84 -55.17 5.53
CA GLY A 107 -55.21 -56.15 6.54
C GLY A 107 -56.49 -56.87 6.13
N LYS A 108 -56.54 -58.16 6.39
CA LYS A 108 -57.78 -58.92 6.54
C LYS A 108 -57.75 -59.64 7.89
N PRO A 109 -58.84 -59.61 8.67
CA PRO A 109 -58.96 -60.35 9.91
C PRO A 109 -59.55 -61.76 9.72
N ASN A 110 -59.17 -62.65 10.64
CA ASN A 110 -59.87 -63.83 11.21
C ASN A 110 -60.45 -64.92 10.28
N ASP A 111 -59.95 -66.15 10.41
CA ASP A 111 -60.59 -67.26 11.17
C ASP A 111 -59.58 -68.41 11.38
#